data_AF-A0A7S3NSI3-F1
#
_entry.id   AF-A0A7S3NSI3-F1
#
_cell.length_a   1.000
_cell.length_b   1.000
_cell.length_c   1.000
_cell.angle_alpha   90.00
_cell.angle_beta   90.00
_cell.angle_gamma   90.00
#
_symmetry.space_group_name_H-M   'P 1'
#
loop_
_entity.id
_entity.type
_entity.pdbx_description
1 polymer ?
#
loop_
_entity_poly.entity_id
_entity_poly.type
_entity_poly.pdbx_seq_one_letter_code
_entity_poly.pdbx_strand_id
1 'polypeptide(L)'
;MPFLIEKVVQMMKSVYTKWQEDEPSDGEDFKSATDLKERAEKIKGKVKAFARVQKMYKTLTEESELILKLKGMVPDGKIPRGLLLEGRPAIKDAIMEFKRAKELDKQNEMRPKKK
;
A
#
# COMPACT_ATOMS: atom_id res chain seq x y z
N MET A 1 6.12 9.47 5.65
CA MET A 1 5.64 10.05 4.38
C MET A 1 5.56 8.96 3.29
N PRO A 2 4.52 8.10 3.31
CA PRO A 2 4.32 6.98 2.37
C PRO A 2 4.20 7.42 0.92
N PHE A 3 3.42 8.48 0.70
CA PHE A 3 3.07 9.00 -0.62
C PHE A 3 4.28 9.44 -1.43
N LEU A 4 5.24 10.11 -0.79
CA LEU A 4 6.45 10.60 -1.46
C LEU A 4 7.29 9.43 -2.00
N ILE A 5 7.48 8.39 -1.19
CA ILE A 5 8.24 7.20 -1.59
C ILE A 5 7.55 6.49 -2.75
N GLU A 6 6.23 6.32 -2.68
CA GLU A 6 5.44 5.72 -3.76
C GLU A 6 5.57 6.51 -5.07
N LYS A 7 5.49 7.84 -5.01
CA LYS A 7 5.58 8.69 -6.20
C LYS A 7 6.98 8.75 -6.79
N VAL A 8 8.02 8.77 -5.96
CA VAL A 8 9.41 8.73 -6.42
C VAL A 8 9.72 7.40 -7.11
N VAL A 9 9.28 6.27 -6.55
CA VAL A 9 9.50 4.95 -7.19
C VAL A 9 8.68 4.81 -8.48
N GLN A 10 7.45 5.31 -8.50
CA GLN A 10 6.61 5.35 -9.70
C GLN A 10 7.29 6.18 -10.81
N MET A 11 7.83 7.35 -10.47
CA MET A 11 8.56 8.21 -11.40
C MET A 11 9.83 7.50 -11.92
N MET A 12 10.64 6.90 -11.06
CA MET A 12 11.85 6.17 -11.48
C MET A 12 11.52 5.03 -12.43
N LYS A 13 10.41 4.31 -12.19
CA LYS A 13 9.95 3.25 -13.08
C LYS A 13 9.58 3.81 -14.46
N SER A 14 8.84 4.91 -14.52
CA SER A 14 8.46 5.55 -15.79
C SER A 14 9.68 6.06 -16.57
N VAL A 15 10.65 6.68 -15.88
CA VAL A 15 11.90 7.14 -16.51
C VAL A 15 12.67 5.96 -17.08
N TYR A 16 12.78 4.84 -16.35
CA TYR A 16 13.46 3.64 -16.82
C TYR A 16 12.75 3.01 -18.03
N THR A 17 11.42 2.93 -18.04
CA THR A 17 10.65 2.40 -19.18
C THR A 17 10.85 3.24 -20.43
N LYS A 18 10.82 4.57 -20.31
CA LYS A 18 11.07 5.47 -21.45
C LYS A 18 12.51 5.31 -21.99
N TRP A 19 13.49 5.16 -21.11
CA TRP A 19 14.88 4.89 -21.51
C TRP A 19 15.04 3.57 -22.28
N GLN A 20 14.21 2.57 -22.01
CA GLN A 20 14.17 1.32 -22.76
C GLN A 20 13.52 1.47 -24.15
N GLU A 21 12.53 2.35 -24.29
CA GLU A 21 11.86 2.61 -25.57
C GLU A 21 12.72 3.46 -26.51
N ASP A 22 13.53 4.37 -25.95
CA ASP A 22 14.42 5.27 -26.70
C ASP A 22 15.79 4.63 -27.08
N GLU A 23 16.00 3.32 -26.86
CA GLU A 23 17.25 2.64 -27.24
C GLU A 23 17.38 2.61 -28.79
N PRO A 24 18.37 3.32 -29.39
CA PRO A 24 18.52 3.34 -30.84
C PRO A 24 18.92 1.96 -31.36
N SER A 25 18.24 1.49 -32.42
CA SER A 25 18.62 0.30 -33.18
C SER A 25 20.04 0.47 -33.72
N ASP A 26 20.97 -0.25 -33.10
CA ASP A 26 22.37 -0.50 -33.45
C ASP A 26 22.97 0.34 -34.60
N GLY A 27 23.78 1.33 -34.22
CA GLY A 27 24.70 2.02 -35.11
C GLY A 27 25.64 2.92 -34.31
N GLU A 28 26.90 2.52 -34.23
CA GLU A 28 28.08 3.26 -33.72
C GLU A 28 28.48 2.99 -32.24
N ASP A 29 29.70 2.44 -32.08
CA ASP A 29 30.46 2.12 -30.87
C ASP A 29 29.98 0.99 -29.93
N PHE A 30 30.34 -0.25 -30.28
CA PHE A 30 30.11 -1.46 -29.47
C PHE A 30 30.62 -1.37 -28.02
N LYS A 31 31.68 -0.59 -27.74
CA LYS A 31 32.23 -0.42 -26.37
C LYS A 31 31.42 0.55 -25.50
N SER A 32 30.83 1.60 -26.09
CA SER A 32 29.99 2.55 -25.35
C SER A 32 28.61 1.93 -25.07
N ALA A 33 28.09 1.14 -26.02
CA ALA A 33 26.87 0.38 -25.87
C ALA A 33 26.95 -0.66 -24.74
N THR A 34 28.09 -1.35 -24.57
CA THR A 34 28.27 -2.31 -23.47
C THR A 34 28.29 -1.66 -22.10
N ASP A 35 28.96 -0.51 -21.95
CA ASP A 35 29.02 0.24 -20.69
C ASP A 35 27.65 0.84 -20.31
N LEU A 36 26.90 1.32 -21.29
CA LEU A 36 25.54 1.82 -21.10
C LEU A 36 24.58 0.69 -20.67
N LYS A 37 24.68 -0.48 -21.30
CA LYS A 37 23.91 -1.67 -20.93
C LYS A 37 24.22 -2.14 -19.50
N GLU A 38 25.49 -2.13 -19.09
CA GLU A 38 25.87 -2.50 -17.72
C GLU A 38 25.34 -1.50 -16.68
N ARG A 39 25.37 -0.21 -16.98
CA ARG A 39 24.76 0.83 -16.13
C ARG A 39 23.24 0.71 -16.06
N ALA A 40 22.57 0.41 -17.18
CA ALA A 40 21.13 0.21 -17.22
C ALA A 40 20.69 -1.00 -16.38
N GLU A 41 21.43 -2.10 -16.43
CA GLU A 41 21.17 -3.29 -15.59
C GLU A 41 21.39 -2.99 -14.09
N LYS A 42 22.40 -2.19 -13.73
CA LYS A 42 22.58 -1.72 -12.34
C LYS A 42 21.40 -0.86 -11.86
N ILE A 43 20.86 0.02 -12.71
CA ILE A 43 19.69 0.85 -12.39
C ILE A 43 18.43 -0.01 -12.26
N LYS A 44 18.21 -0.96 -13.16
CA LYS A 44 17.11 -1.93 -13.10
C LYS A 44 17.11 -2.72 -11.81
N GLY A 45 18.27 -3.21 -11.38
CA GLY A 45 18.43 -3.90 -10.10
C GLY A 45 18.00 -3.04 -8.91
N LYS A 46 18.41 -1.76 -8.90
CA LYS A 46 18.02 -0.79 -7.87
C LYS A 46 16.52 -0.52 -7.88
N VAL A 47 15.93 -0.22 -9.03
CA VAL A 47 14.47 0.02 -9.16
C VAL A 47 13.68 -1.20 -8.71
N LYS A 48 14.12 -2.42 -9.05
CA LYS A 48 13.47 -3.67 -8.62
C LYS A 48 13.55 -3.87 -7.10
N ALA A 49 14.67 -3.53 -6.47
CA ALA A 49 14.81 -3.57 -5.03
C ALA A 49 13.86 -2.57 -4.34
N PHE A 50 13.83 -1.31 -4.80
CA PHE A 50 12.93 -0.29 -4.26
C PHE A 50 11.45 -0.63 -4.48
N ALA A 51 11.08 -1.20 -5.62
CA ALA A 51 9.71 -1.64 -5.89
C ALA A 51 9.24 -2.75 -4.92
N ARG A 52 10.14 -3.66 -4.51
CA ARG A 52 9.84 -4.67 -3.49
C ARG A 52 9.59 -4.04 -2.12
N VAL A 53 10.48 -3.14 -1.69
CA VAL A 53 10.35 -2.42 -0.42
C VAL A 53 9.07 -1.57 -0.40
N GLN A 54 8.76 -0.89 -1.49
CA GLN A 54 7.53 -0.12 -1.65
C GLN A 54 6.29 -1.00 -1.48
N LYS A 55 6.26 -2.20 -2.09
CA LYS A 55 5.13 -3.13 -1.95
C LYS A 55 4.94 -3.58 -0.50
N MET A 56 6.03 -3.92 0.20
CA MET A 56 5.98 -4.28 1.62
C MET A 56 5.46 -3.13 2.48
N TYR A 57 5.99 -1.92 2.26
CA TYR A 57 5.59 -0.74 3.00
C TYR A 57 4.11 -0.39 2.77
N LYS A 58 3.63 -0.54 1.53
CA LYS A 58 2.21 -0.37 1.19
C LYS A 58 1.33 -1.35 1.96
N THR A 59 1.68 -2.63 1.99
CA THR A 59 0.93 -3.64 2.76
C THR A 59 0.91 -3.29 4.25
N LEU A 60 2.06 -2.97 4.85
CA LEU A 60 2.15 -2.57 6.26
C LEU A 60 1.30 -1.34 6.57
N THR A 61 1.29 -0.35 5.67
CA THR A 61 0.50 0.87 5.85
C THR A 61 -1.00 0.55 5.77
N GLU A 62 -1.44 -0.15 4.72
CA GLU A 62 -2.84 -0.58 4.55
C GLU A 62 -3.36 -1.39 5.75
N GLU A 63 -2.56 -2.32 6.27
CA GLU A 63 -2.93 -3.14 7.42
C GLU A 63 -2.97 -2.32 8.72
N SER A 64 -1.98 -1.44 8.93
CA SER A 64 -1.98 -0.55 10.10
C SER A 64 -3.17 0.40 10.12
N GLU A 65 -3.60 0.92 8.96
CA GLU A 65 -4.79 1.77 8.84
C GLU A 65 -6.07 0.99 9.12
N LEU A 66 -6.18 -0.27 8.66
CA LEU A 66 -7.33 -1.12 8.95
C LEU A 66 -7.42 -1.42 10.46
N ILE A 67 -6.29 -1.75 11.09
CA ILE A 67 -6.21 -1.98 12.53
C ILE A 67 -6.58 -0.70 13.30
N LEU A 68 -6.09 0.46 12.88
CA LEU A 68 -6.41 1.74 13.51
C LEU A 68 -7.90 2.07 13.40
N LYS A 69 -8.51 1.85 12.23
CA LYS A 69 -9.95 2.03 12.02
C LYS A 69 -10.75 1.13 12.95
N LEU A 70 -10.40 -0.16 13.01
CA LEU A 70 -11.08 -1.12 13.88
C LEU A 70 -10.91 -0.74 15.36
N LYS A 71 -9.70 -0.37 15.79
CA LYS A 71 -9.42 0.08 17.16
C LYS A 71 -10.25 1.31 17.55
N GLY A 72 -10.49 2.23 16.61
CA GLY A 72 -11.35 3.40 16.81
C GLY A 72 -12.85 3.08 16.87
N MET A 73 -13.28 1.91 16.42
CA MET A 73 -14.67 1.46 16.50
C MET A 73 -14.97 0.69 17.80
N VAL A 74 -13.96 0.07 18.42
CA VAL A 74 -14.12 -0.70 19.66
C VAL A 74 -14.03 0.22 20.89
N PRO A 75 -15.02 0.24 21.80
CA PRO A 75 -15.04 1.15 22.94
C PRO A 75 -13.92 0.91 23.97
N ASP A 76 -13.42 -0.32 24.11
CA ASP A 76 -12.27 -0.66 24.99
C ASP A 76 -10.91 -0.42 24.31
N GLY A 77 -10.89 -0.07 23.02
CA GLY A 77 -9.65 0.15 22.27
C GLY A 77 -8.75 -1.09 22.15
N LYS A 78 -9.25 -2.29 22.53
CA LYS A 78 -8.54 -3.57 22.38
C LYS A 78 -9.21 -4.41 21.30
N ILE A 79 -8.41 -4.92 20.37
CA ILE A 79 -8.90 -5.83 19.34
C ILE A 79 -8.80 -7.27 19.89
N PRO A 80 -9.85 -8.10 19.78
CA PRO A 80 -9.80 -9.49 20.19
C PRO A 80 -8.67 -10.24 19.48
N ARG A 81 -7.89 -11.02 20.24
CA ARG A 81 -6.75 -11.78 19.68
C ARG A 81 -7.19 -12.77 18.59
N GLY A 82 -8.38 -13.37 18.74
CA GLY A 82 -8.94 -14.29 17.73
C GLY A 82 -9.10 -13.61 16.38
N LEU A 83 -9.62 -12.38 16.37
CA LEU A 83 -9.83 -11.60 15.15
C LEU A 83 -8.51 -11.19 14.48
N LEU A 84 -7.46 -10.95 15.26
CA LEU A 84 -6.12 -10.69 14.73
C LEU A 84 -5.46 -11.94 14.13
N LEU A 85 -5.70 -13.10 14.74
CA LEU A 85 -5.17 -14.40 14.28
C LEU A 85 -5.81 -14.85 12.96
N GLU A 86 -7.09 -14.54 12.75
CA GLU A 86 -7.81 -14.82 11.49
C GLU A 86 -7.34 -13.92 10.32
N GLY A 87 -6.60 -12.85 10.64
CA GLY A 87 -5.90 -12.03 9.66
C GLY A 87 -6.79 -11.01 8.93
N ARG A 88 -6.32 -10.59 7.76
CA ARG A 88 -6.90 -9.47 6.99
C ARG A 88 -8.39 -9.61 6.63
N PRO A 89 -8.93 -10.78 6.19
CA PRO A 89 -10.34 -10.87 5.81
C PRO A 89 -11.26 -10.64 7.02
N ALA A 90 -10.98 -11.30 8.14
CA ALA A 90 -11.76 -11.17 9.37
C ALA A 90 -11.77 -9.72 9.90
N ILE A 91 -10.63 -9.02 9.84
CA ILE A 91 -10.57 -7.60 10.23
C ILE A 91 -11.50 -6.73 9.36
N LYS A 92 -11.58 -6.98 8.05
CA LYS A 92 -12.48 -6.23 7.16
C LYS A 92 -13.94 -6.55 7.45
N ASP A 93 -14.26 -7.81 7.67
CA ASP A 93 -15.62 -8.26 7.96
C ASP A 93 -16.09 -7.68 9.30
N ALA A 94 -15.25 -7.71 10.33
CA ALA A 94 -15.53 -7.06 11.60
C ALA A 94 -15.77 -5.56 11.44
N ILE A 95 -14.97 -4.84 10.64
CA ILE A 95 -15.22 -3.41 10.37
C ILE A 95 -16.60 -3.19 9.74
N MET A 96 -17.02 -4.05 8.80
CA MET A 96 -18.35 -3.96 8.18
C MET A 96 -19.46 -4.26 9.19
N GLU A 97 -19.26 -5.26 10.03
CA GLU A 97 -20.21 -5.65 11.07
C GLU A 97 -20.37 -4.56 12.13
N PHE A 98 -19.27 -3.96 12.60
CA PHE A 98 -19.32 -2.81 13.52
C PHE A 98 -20.07 -1.62 12.91
N LYS A 99 -19.88 -1.32 11.62
CA LYS A 99 -20.64 -0.26 10.95
C LYS A 99 -22.13 -0.57 10.91
N ARG A 100 -22.49 -1.80 10.55
CA ARG A 100 -23.88 -2.25 10.50
C ARG A 100 -24.54 -2.22 11.89
N ALA A 101 -23.83 -2.71 12.91
CA ALA A 101 -24.29 -2.66 14.29
C ALA A 101 -24.55 -1.22 14.75
N LYS A 102 -23.62 -0.30 14.43
CA LYS A 102 -23.78 1.14 14.73
C LYS A 102 -24.98 1.77 14.02
N GLU A 103 -25.25 1.40 12.77
CA GLU A 103 -26.43 1.90 12.04
C GLU A 103 -27.74 1.44 12.66
N LEU A 104 -27.80 0.16 13.09
CA LEU A 104 -28.96 -0.39 13.78
C LEU A 104 -29.16 0.25 15.15
N ASP A 105 -28.07 0.46 15.89
CA ASP A 105 -28.14 1.02 17.25
C ASP A 105 -28.42 2.53 17.26
N LYS A 106 -28.24 3.21 16.12
CA LYS A 106 -28.51 4.65 15.98
C LYS A 106 -29.91 5.06 16.47
N GLN A 107 -30.92 4.22 16.29
CA GLN A 107 -32.27 4.49 16.79
C GLN A 107 -32.37 4.39 18.31
N ASN A 108 -31.62 3.48 18.93
CA ASN A 108 -31.58 3.27 20.38
C ASN A 108 -30.72 4.32 21.09
N GLU A 109 -29.67 4.83 20.43
CA GLU A 109 -28.84 5.92 20.95
C GLU A 109 -29.56 7.29 20.93
N MET A 110 -30.70 7.41 20.23
CA MET A 110 -31.50 8.64 20.25
C MET A 110 -32.10 8.87 21.63
N ARG A 111 -32.10 10.13 22.08
CA ARG A 111 -32.77 10.52 23.32
C ARG A 111 -34.25 10.12 23.25
N PRO A 112 -34.77 9.34 24.21
CA PRO A 112 -36.19 8.96 24.23
C PRO A 112 -37.08 10.21 24.23
N LYS A 113 -38.19 10.16 23.48
CA LYS A 113 -39.19 11.23 23.52
C LYS A 113 -39.80 11.26 24.92
N LYS A 114 -39.92 12.46 25.50
CA LYS A 114 -40.64 12.63 26.77
C LYS A 114 -42.11 12.25 26.56
N LYS A 115 -42.67 11.51 27.51
CA LYS A 115 -44.10 11.23 27.59
C LYS A 115 -44.89 12.53 27.78
#